data_AF-A0A6N8TK88-F1
#
_entry.id   AF-A0A6N8TK88-F1
#
_cell.length_a   1.000
_cell.length_b   1.000
_cell.length_c   1.000
_cell.angle_alpha   90.00
_cell.angle_beta   90.00
_cell.angle_gamma   90.00
#
_symmetry.space_group_name_H-M   'P 1'
#
loop_
_entity.id
_entity.type
_entity.pdbx_description
1 polymer ?
#
loop_
_entity_poly.entity_id
_entity_poly.type
_entity_poly.pdbx_seq_one_letter_code
_entity_poly.pdbx_strand_id
1 'polypeptide(L)'
;MSKGTILERVQEMTRQAQEREAEKLMTLELVKEAISEAARQGYSRAVIVPAKALDLTKTEMAKATVAQLRKEGFRTEWEVRLQADNTSYQALVVSW
;
A
#
# COMPACT_ATOMS: atom_id res chain seq x y z
N MET A 1 4.87 -0.83 35.03
CA MET A 1 4.78 -0.21 33.69
C MET A 1 6.19 0.04 33.19
N SER A 2 6.75 -0.82 32.35
CA SER A 2 8.06 -0.56 31.74
C SER A 2 7.93 0.68 30.86
N LYS A 3 8.77 1.69 31.11
CA LYS A 3 8.93 2.80 30.17
C LYS A 3 9.52 2.18 28.90
N GLY A 4 8.70 2.00 27.88
CA GLY A 4 9.18 1.51 26.59
C GLY A 4 10.37 2.33 26.13
N THR A 5 11.38 1.65 25.59
CA THR A 5 12.62 2.25 25.13
C THR A 5 12.34 3.31 24.05
N ILE A 6 13.26 4.25 23.83
CA ILE A 6 13.11 5.25 22.76
C ILE A 6 12.90 4.55 21.40
N LEU A 7 13.57 3.42 21.18
CA LEU A 7 13.42 2.61 19.97
C LEU A 7 11.98 2.13 19.77
N GLU A 8 11.37 1.54 20.80
CA GLU A 8 9.98 1.04 20.72
C GLU A 8 8.99 2.17 20.40
N ARG A 9 9.20 3.35 21.00
CA ARG A 9 8.35 4.53 20.72
C ARG A 9 8.50 5.00 19.27
N VAL A 10 9.73 5.06 18.76
CA VAL A 10 9.99 5.46 17.37
C VAL A 10 9.43 4.45 16.38
N GLN A 11 9.54 3.15 16.66
CA GLN A 11 8.94 2.09 15.86
C GLN A 11 7.42 2.21 15.82
N GLU A 12 6.78 2.45 16.97
CA GLU A 12 5.34 2.64 17.04
C GLU A 12 4.89 3.90 16.30
N MET A 13 5.60 5.01 16.45
CA MET A 13 5.32 6.23 15.67
C MET A 13 5.47 6.00 14.16
N THR A 14 6.48 5.23 13.76
CA THR A 14 6.70 4.85 12.35
C THR A 14 5.53 4.02 11.83
N ARG A 15 5.10 3.01 12.60
CA ARG A 15 3.94 2.17 12.26
C ARG A 15 2.67 3.01 12.11
N GLN A 16 2.38 3.89 13.06
CA GLN A 16 1.22 4.79 13.00
C GLN A 16 1.29 5.78 11.82
N ALA A 17 2.47 6.22 11.43
CA ALA A 17 2.64 7.04 10.23
C ALA A 17 2.37 6.22 8.96
N GLN A 18 2.86 4.98 8.88
CA GLN A 18 2.58 4.08 7.75
C GLN A 18 1.09 3.77 7.62
N GLU A 19 0.39 3.48 8.71
CA GLU A 19 -1.06 3.24 8.70
C GLU A 19 -1.82 4.45 8.16
N ARG A 20 -1.51 5.66 8.65
CA ARG A 20 -2.16 6.89 8.16
C ARG A 20 -1.91 7.17 6.68
N GLU A 21 -0.74 6.81 6.16
CA GLU A 21 -0.46 6.93 4.73
C GLU A 21 -1.18 5.85 3.92
N ALA A 22 -1.31 4.62 4.46
CA ALA A 22 -2.12 3.58 3.83
C ALA A 22 -3.61 3.94 3.78
N GLU A 23 -4.17 4.54 4.82
CA GLU A 23 -5.57 5.02 4.84
C GLU A 23 -5.87 6.06 3.76
N LYS A 24 -4.88 6.82 3.29
CA LYS A 24 -5.09 7.84 2.25
C LYS A 24 -5.07 7.29 0.83
N LEU A 25 -4.62 6.05 0.66
CA LEU A 25 -4.25 5.51 -0.66
C LEU A 25 -4.81 4.11 -0.91
N MET A 26 -4.80 3.27 0.12
CA MET A 26 -5.05 1.84 0.05
C MET A 26 -6.43 1.47 0.59
N THR A 27 -7.36 2.41 0.72
CA THR A 27 -8.76 2.04 0.99
C THR A 27 -9.32 1.31 -0.21
N LEU A 28 -10.23 0.36 0.05
CA LEU A 28 -10.83 -0.44 -1.01
C LEU A 28 -11.49 0.44 -2.09
N GLU A 29 -12.14 1.52 -1.68
CA GLU A 29 -12.80 2.47 -2.58
C GLU A 29 -11.80 3.13 -3.54
N LEU A 30 -10.72 3.71 -3.01
CA LEU A 30 -9.70 4.39 -3.81
C LEU A 30 -9.00 3.41 -4.76
N VAL A 31 -8.71 2.18 -4.30
CA VAL A 31 -8.08 1.18 -5.16
C VAL A 31 -9.02 0.73 -6.28
N LYS A 32 -10.33 0.58 -6.01
CA LYS A 32 -11.34 0.25 -7.04
C LYS A 32 -11.52 1.39 -8.04
N GLU A 33 -11.46 2.63 -7.59
CA GLU A 33 -11.47 3.79 -8.48
C GLU A 33 -10.27 3.76 -9.43
N ALA A 34 -9.07 3.53 -8.91
CA ALA A 34 -7.86 3.41 -9.71
C ALA A 34 -7.91 2.24 -10.71
N ILE A 35 -8.46 1.09 -10.30
CA ILE A 35 -8.73 -0.06 -11.19
C ILE A 35 -9.68 0.35 -12.31
N SER A 36 -10.79 1.01 -11.95
CA SER A 36 -11.81 1.43 -12.91
C SER A 36 -11.25 2.42 -13.92
N GLU A 37 -10.45 3.38 -13.48
CA GLU A 37 -9.79 4.35 -14.36
C GLU A 37 -8.79 3.68 -15.30
N ALA A 38 -7.95 2.77 -14.77
CA ALA A 38 -7.03 2.00 -15.60
C ALA A 38 -7.76 1.14 -16.66
N ALA A 39 -8.88 0.53 -16.28
CA ALA A 39 -9.72 -0.23 -17.21
C ALA A 39 -10.36 0.65 -18.29
N ARG A 40 -10.84 1.86 -17.95
CA ARG A 40 -11.35 2.84 -18.94
C ARG A 40 -10.32 3.23 -19.98
N GLN A 41 -9.05 3.26 -19.58
CA GLN A 41 -7.92 3.55 -20.47
C GLN A 41 -7.43 2.32 -21.26
N GLY A 42 -8.06 1.15 -21.09
CA GLY A 42 -7.72 -0.08 -21.81
C GLY A 42 -6.53 -0.85 -21.23
N TYR A 43 -6.09 -0.53 -20.02
CA TYR A 43 -5.08 -1.35 -19.32
C TYR A 43 -5.69 -2.65 -18.79
N SER A 44 -4.84 -3.62 -18.46
CA SER A 44 -5.20 -4.87 -17.76
C SER A 44 -4.71 -4.90 -16.31
N ARG A 45 -4.11 -3.80 -15.85
CA ARG A 45 -3.60 -3.65 -14.48
C ARG A 45 -3.66 -2.20 -14.01
N ALA A 46 -3.78 -2.02 -12.71
CA ALA A 46 -3.59 -0.77 -11.99
C ALA A 46 -2.39 -0.89 -11.05
N VAL A 47 -1.66 0.21 -10.89
CA VAL A 47 -0.48 0.28 -10.01
C VAL A 47 -0.72 1.37 -8.98
N ILE A 48 -0.80 0.98 -7.71
CA ILE A 48 -1.01 1.88 -6.59
C ILE A 48 0.34 2.14 -5.93
N VAL A 49 0.76 3.41 -5.96
CA VAL A 49 2.10 3.84 -5.56
C VAL A 49 2.00 4.80 -4.38
N PRO A 50 2.73 4.57 -3.27
CA PRO A 50 2.79 5.54 -2.18
C PRO A 50 3.51 6.81 -2.62
N ALA A 51 3.02 7.97 -2.15
CA ALA A 51 3.60 9.27 -2.48
C ALA A 51 5.02 9.46 -1.93
N LYS A 52 5.37 8.73 -0.87
CA LYS A 52 6.70 8.67 -0.28
C LYS A 52 7.26 7.27 -0.44
N ALA A 53 8.58 7.13 -0.39
CA ALA A 53 9.25 5.84 -0.44
C ALA A 53 8.99 5.05 0.86
N LEU A 54 7.78 4.48 0.97
CA LEU A 54 7.28 3.77 2.14
C LEU A 54 6.94 2.33 1.77
N ASP A 55 7.21 1.43 2.71
CA ASP A 55 6.66 0.08 2.71
C ASP A 55 5.33 0.10 3.46
N LEU A 56 4.22 -0.05 2.72
CA LEU A 56 2.87 -0.13 3.28
C LEU A 56 2.36 -1.57 3.38
N THR A 57 3.14 -2.58 2.96
CA THR A 57 2.70 -3.98 2.86
C THR A 57 2.24 -4.58 4.19
N LYS A 58 2.78 -4.08 5.30
CA LYS A 58 2.49 -4.56 6.65
C LYS A 58 1.33 -3.84 7.33
N THR A 59 0.80 -2.79 6.72
CA THR A 59 -0.31 -2.02 7.27
C THR A 59 -1.61 -2.82 7.25
N GLU A 60 -2.46 -2.63 8.25
CA GLU A 60 -3.75 -3.34 8.34
C GLU A 60 -4.66 -2.95 7.18
N MET A 61 -4.64 -1.67 6.78
CA MET A 61 -5.40 -1.19 5.63
C MET A 61 -4.99 -1.91 4.33
N ALA A 62 -3.69 -2.00 4.04
CA ALA A 62 -3.22 -2.67 2.84
C ALA A 62 -3.58 -4.17 2.83
N LYS A 63 -3.43 -4.86 3.97
CA LYS A 63 -3.80 -6.28 4.10
C LYS A 63 -5.30 -6.50 3.86
N ALA A 64 -6.15 -5.68 4.47
CA ALA A 64 -7.60 -5.78 4.33
C ALA A 64 -8.03 -5.58 2.87
N THR A 65 -7.49 -4.55 2.21
CA THR A 65 -7.79 -4.25 0.81
C THR A 65 -7.30 -5.35 -0.12
N VAL A 66 -6.07 -5.86 0.04
CA VAL A 66 -5.55 -6.98 -0.75
C VAL A 66 -6.41 -8.23 -0.57
N ALA A 67 -6.83 -8.55 0.67
CA ALA A 67 -7.67 -9.70 0.94
C ALA A 67 -9.04 -9.58 0.23
N GLN A 68 -9.65 -8.40 0.27
CA GLN A 68 -10.94 -8.16 -0.38
C GLN A 68 -10.83 -8.20 -1.91
N LEU A 69 -9.79 -7.62 -2.50
CA LEU A 69 -9.55 -7.69 -3.96
C LEU A 69 -9.34 -9.13 -4.43
N ARG A 70 -8.58 -9.94 -3.68
CA ARG A 70 -8.40 -11.37 -3.98
C ARG A 70 -9.71 -12.14 -3.92
N LYS A 71 -10.56 -11.82 -2.93
CA LYS A 71 -11.91 -12.42 -2.81
C LYS A 71 -12.80 -12.08 -4.01
N GLU A 72 -12.61 -10.91 -4.61
CA GLU A 72 -13.32 -10.46 -5.80
C GLU A 72 -12.73 -11.01 -7.12
N GLY A 73 -11.65 -11.79 -7.04
CA GLY A 73 -11.05 -12.47 -8.20
C GLY A 73 -9.86 -11.73 -8.82
N PHE A 74 -9.47 -10.56 -8.30
CA PHE A 74 -8.29 -9.86 -8.79
C PHE A 74 -7.00 -10.57 -8.37
N ARG A 75 -6.01 -10.57 -9.26
CA ARG A 75 -4.63 -10.92 -8.91
C ARG A 75 -3.94 -9.70 -8.33
N THR A 76 -3.16 -9.91 -7.27
CA THR A 76 -2.48 -8.83 -6.53
C THR A 76 -1.05 -9.21 -6.24
N GLU A 77 -0.12 -8.32 -6.60
CA GLU A 77 1.32 -8.48 -6.43
C GLU A 77 1.93 -7.21 -5.83
N TRP A 78 3.01 -7.37 -5.08
CA TRP A 78 3.80 -6.25 -4.58
C TRP A 78 5.11 -6.17 -5.37
N GLU A 79 5.32 -5.05 -6.06
CA GLU A 79 6.55 -4.79 -6.81
C GLU A 79 7.43 -3.82 -6.02
N VAL A 80 8.70 -4.22 -5.82
CA VAL A 80 9.73 -3.31 -5.30
C VAL A 80 10.19 -2.41 -6.43
N ARG A 81 10.09 -1.10 -6.24
CA ARG A 81 10.55 -0.10 -7.22
C ARG A 81 11.59 0.81 -6.60
N LEU A 82 12.59 1.17 -7.40
CA LEU A 82 13.66 2.09 -7.01
C LEU A 82 13.34 3.50 -7.49
N GLN A 83 13.57 4.47 -6.63
CA GLN A 83 13.64 5.88 -7.01
C GLN A 83 15.07 6.24 -7.43
N ALA A 84 15.22 7.40 -8.07
CA ALA A 84 16.51 7.90 -8.54
C ALA A 84 17.53 8.15 -7.42
N ASP A 85 17.07 8.31 -6.18
CA ASP A 85 17.89 8.49 -4.97
C ASP A 85 18.27 7.15 -4.30
N ASN A 86 18.08 6.02 -5.00
CA ASN A 86 18.26 4.65 -4.48
C ASN A 86 17.34 4.26 -3.31
N THR A 87 16.34 5.08 -2.96
CA THR A 87 15.30 4.61 -2.04
C THR A 87 14.37 3.65 -2.76
N SER A 88 13.88 2.65 -2.02
CA SER A 88 12.93 1.68 -2.56
C SER A 88 11.56 1.86 -1.93
N TYR A 89 10.52 1.53 -2.70
CA TYR A 89 9.15 1.51 -2.23
C TYR A 89 8.41 0.31 -2.78
N GLN A 90 7.29 -0.02 -2.13
CA GLN A 90 6.44 -1.13 -2.51
C GLN A 90 5.21 -0.60 -3.22
N ALA A 91 5.01 -0.98 -4.47
CA ALA A 91 3.82 -0.67 -5.24
C ALA A 91 2.88 -1.87 -5.25
N LEU A 92 1.59 -1.65 -4.98
CA LEU A 92 0.58 -2.68 -5.16
C LEU A 92 0.16 -2.72 -6.63
N VAL A 93 0.36 -3.84 -7.29
CA VAL A 93 -0.12 -4.10 -8.63
C VAL A 93 -1.37 -4.96 -8.54
N VAL A 94 -2.45 -4.52 -9.16
CA VAL A 94 -3.72 -5.25 -9.25
C VAL A 94 -4.03 -5.51 -10.72
N SER A 95 -4.32 -6.75 -11.08
CA SER A 95 -4.66 -7.16 -12.45
C SER A 95 -5.91 -8.03 -12.49
N TRP A 96 -6.63 -7.99 -13.61
CA TRP A 96 -7.89 -8.70 -13.86
C TRP A 96 -7.81 -9.57 -15.11
#